data_AF-A0A381Z5V2-F1
#
_entry.id   AF-A0A381Z5V2-F1
#
_cell.length_a   1.000
_cell.length_b   1.000
_cell.length_c   1.000
_cell.angle_alpha   90.00
_cell.angle_beta   90.00
_cell.angle_gamma   90.00
#
_symmetry.space_group_name_H-M   'P 1'
#
loop_
_entity.id
_entity.type
_entity.pdbx_description
1 polymer ?
#
loop_
_entity_poly.entity_id
_entity_poly.type
_entity_poly.pdbx_seq_one_letter_code
_entity_poly.pdbx_strand_id
1 'polypeptide(L)'
;MSNKKAYLVLTHTFAPAPGADTSMKNFGDEGQWQMHESVYFVTRIRKGWWQTATTIVNLTDSKVVKNKAETTDYKQIVQHVMIKYPAQYNQFIKECKEEGLIDKGDDTPDK
;
A
#
# COMPACT_ATOMS: atom_id res chain seq x y z
N MET A 1 17.88 -6.47 19.29
CA MET A 1 17.77 -5.50 18.18
C MET A 1 16.39 -5.62 17.58
N SER A 2 15.63 -4.54 17.51
CA SER A 2 14.28 -4.56 16.95
C SER A 2 14.41 -4.67 15.43
N ASN A 3 14.11 -5.83 14.83
CA ASN A 3 14.04 -6.05 13.38
C ASN A 3 12.79 -5.36 12.77
N LYS A 4 12.51 -4.12 13.18
CA LYS A 4 11.43 -3.31 12.60
C LYS A 4 11.93 -2.71 11.29
N LYS A 5 11.05 -2.62 10.31
CA LYS A 5 11.29 -1.93 9.04
C LYS A 5 10.00 -1.23 8.63
N ALA A 6 10.12 -0.15 7.88
CA ALA A 6 8.95 0.56 7.36
C ALA A 6 8.39 -0.20 6.16
N TYR A 7 7.09 -0.53 6.21
CA TYR A 7 6.38 -1.18 5.12
C TYR A 7 5.12 -0.42 4.73
N LEU A 8 4.86 -0.46 3.44
CA LEU A 8 3.64 -0.02 2.79
C LEU A 8 2.91 -1.27 2.27
N VAL A 9 1.65 -1.42 2.64
CA VAL A 9 0.82 -2.58 2.26
C VAL A 9 -0.41 -2.09 1.52
N LEU A 10 -0.57 -2.52 0.28
CA LEU A 10 -1.74 -2.25 -0.55
C LEU A 10 -2.60 -3.51 -0.64
N THR A 11 -3.90 -3.34 -0.45
CA THR A 11 -4.91 -4.39 -0.61
C THR A 11 -5.98 -3.90 -1.56
N HIS A 12 -6.20 -4.64 -2.65
CA HIS A 12 -7.32 -4.43 -3.55
C HIS A 12 -8.42 -5.43 -3.22
N THR A 13 -9.62 -4.92 -3.03
CA THR A 13 -10.84 -5.70 -2.83
C THR A 13 -11.86 -5.31 -3.89
N PHE A 14 -12.66 -6.25 -4.34
CA PHE A 14 -13.73 -5.99 -5.30
C PHE A 14 -15.05 -6.20 -4.58
N ALA A 15 -15.90 -5.19 -4.61
CA ALA A 15 -17.25 -5.25 -4.08
C ALA A 15 -18.22 -4.92 -5.23
N PRO A 16 -19.48 -5.39 -5.18
CA PRO A 16 -20.51 -4.93 -6.09
C PRO A 16 -20.58 -3.40 -6.09
N ALA A 17 -20.64 -2.80 -7.27
CA ALA A 17 -20.78 -1.35 -7.38
C ALA A 17 -22.08 -0.89 -6.69
N PRO A 18 -22.12 0.33 -6.09
CA PRO A 18 -23.34 0.87 -5.50
C PRO A 18 -24.50 0.87 -6.51
N GLY A 19 -25.59 0.19 -6.16
CA GLY A 19 -26.77 0.05 -7.01
C GLY A 19 -26.73 -1.13 -8.00
N ALA A 20 -25.67 -1.94 -8.00
CA ALA A 20 -25.59 -3.12 -8.83
C ALA A 20 -26.59 -4.21 -8.37
N ASP A 21 -27.30 -4.81 -9.32
CA ASP A 21 -28.23 -5.91 -9.04
C ASP A 21 -27.47 -7.23 -8.87
N THR A 22 -27.04 -7.49 -7.63
CA THR A 22 -26.36 -8.75 -7.26
C THR A 22 -27.22 -10.00 -7.44
N SER A 23 -28.53 -9.86 -7.70
CA SER A 23 -29.44 -10.98 -7.92
C SER A 23 -29.53 -11.43 -9.39
N MET A 24 -28.88 -10.70 -10.31
CA MET A 24 -28.88 -11.09 -11.73
C MET A 24 -28.22 -12.46 -11.93
N LYS A 25 -28.74 -13.21 -12.90
CA LYS A 25 -28.12 -14.46 -13.35
C LYS A 25 -26.71 -14.14 -13.88
N ASN A 26 -25.71 -14.88 -13.41
CA ASN A 26 -24.29 -14.70 -13.76
C ASN A 26 -23.65 -13.37 -13.32
N PHE A 27 -24.08 -12.77 -12.21
CA PHE A 27 -23.46 -11.53 -11.67
C PHE A 27 -21.93 -11.63 -11.51
N GLY A 28 -21.38 -12.82 -11.24
CA GLY A 28 -19.94 -13.02 -11.14
C GLY A 28 -19.16 -12.58 -12.40
N ASP A 29 -19.74 -12.79 -13.58
CA ASP A 29 -19.10 -12.54 -14.87
C ASP A 29 -19.55 -11.22 -15.51
N GLU A 30 -20.84 -10.88 -15.38
CA GLU A 30 -21.48 -9.74 -16.07
C GLU A 30 -21.83 -8.57 -15.12
N GLY A 31 -21.70 -8.78 -13.81
CA GLY A 31 -22.03 -7.79 -12.81
C GLY A 31 -21.07 -6.62 -12.78
N GLN A 32 -21.56 -5.46 -12.32
CA GLN A 32 -20.71 -4.29 -12.12
C GLN A 32 -19.97 -4.40 -10.80
N TRP A 33 -18.65 -4.58 -10.89
CA TRP A 33 -17.75 -4.60 -9.74
C TRP A 33 -17.02 -3.27 -9.59
N GLN A 34 -16.88 -2.81 -8.36
CA GLN A 34 -16.06 -1.67 -7.98
C GLN A 34 -14.82 -2.15 -7.23
N MET A 35 -13.66 -1.65 -7.66
CA MET A 35 -12.40 -1.89 -6.96
C MET A 35 -12.24 -0.89 -5.81
N HIS A 36 -12.01 -1.41 -4.61
CA HIS A 36 -11.65 -0.66 -3.42
C HIS A 36 -10.20 -0.95 -3.05
N GLU A 37 -9.39 0.10 -3.08
CA GLU A 37 -8.00 0.07 -2.64
C GLU A 37 -7.90 0.53 -1.19
N SER A 38 -7.22 -0.26 -0.36
CA SER A 38 -6.86 0.08 1.02
C SER A 38 -5.36 0.09 1.19
N VAL A 39 -4.84 1.11 1.86
CA VAL A 39 -3.41 1.30 2.11
C VAL A 39 -3.14 1.28 3.61
N TYR A 40 -2.12 0.54 4.01
CA TYR A 40 -1.70 0.43 5.40
C TYR A 40 -0.19 0.67 5.51
N PHE A 41 0.18 1.46 6.51
CA PHE A 41 1.55 1.78 6.86
C PHE A 41 1.91 1.07 8.16
N VAL A 42 2.91 0.18 8.11
CA VAL A 42 3.23 -0.69 9.24
C VAL A 42 4.73 -0.86 9.41
N THR A 43 5.19 -0.97 10.66
CA THR A 43 6.61 -1.21 10.98
C THR A 43 6.98 -2.71 11.06
N ARG A 44 5.98 -3.60 10.86
CA ARG A 44 6.14 -5.05 10.86
C ARG A 44 5.07 -5.75 10.03
N ILE A 45 5.49 -6.68 9.18
CA ILE A 45 4.58 -7.57 8.44
C ILE A 45 4.28 -8.84 9.25
N ARG A 46 2.99 -9.09 9.50
CA ARG A 46 2.45 -10.31 10.11
C ARG A 46 1.96 -11.29 9.02
N LYS A 47 1.76 -12.56 9.38
CA LYS A 47 1.30 -13.62 8.47
C LYS A 47 0.04 -13.24 7.68
N GLY A 48 -0.91 -12.54 8.31
CA GLY A 48 -2.16 -12.11 7.65
C GLY A 48 -1.93 -11.20 6.44
N TRP A 49 -1.01 -10.24 6.54
CA TRP A 49 -0.67 -9.34 5.43
C TRP A 49 -0.11 -10.10 4.23
N TRP A 50 0.66 -11.16 4.45
CA TRP A 50 1.15 -12.00 3.36
C TRP A 50 0.05 -12.73 2.61
N GLN A 51 -1.11 -12.94 3.23
CA GLN A 51 -2.24 -13.59 2.57
C GLN A 51 -3.11 -12.57 1.83
N THR A 52 -3.43 -11.46 2.49
CA THR A 52 -4.41 -10.48 1.99
C THR A 52 -3.84 -9.43 1.05
N ALA A 53 -2.60 -8.99 1.25
CA ALA A 53 -2.04 -7.88 0.48
C ALA A 53 -1.89 -8.22 -1.00
N THR A 54 -2.24 -7.28 -1.86
CA THR A 54 -1.89 -7.31 -3.28
C THR A 54 -0.43 -6.96 -3.46
N THR A 55 0.03 -5.89 -2.80
CA THR A 55 1.39 -5.38 -2.92
C THR A 55 1.94 -5.04 -1.54
N ILE A 56 3.17 -5.46 -1.25
CA ILE A 56 3.91 -5.11 -0.04
C ILE A 56 5.23 -4.50 -0.48
N VAL A 57 5.50 -3.30 -0.01
CA VAL A 57 6.70 -2.53 -0.30
C VAL A 57 7.43 -2.29 1.02
N ASN A 58 8.73 -2.54 1.03
CA ASN A 58 9.63 -2.21 2.12
C ASN A 58 10.30 -0.88 1.80
N LEU A 59 9.92 0.15 2.56
CA LEU A 59 10.39 1.52 2.38
C LEU A 59 11.80 1.71 2.95
N THR A 60 12.18 0.94 3.98
CA THR A 60 13.53 0.94 4.55
C THR A 60 14.56 0.48 3.53
N ASP A 61 14.32 -0.68 2.89
CA ASP A 61 15.25 -1.26 1.91
C ASP A 61 14.95 -0.81 0.47
N SER A 62 13.94 0.06 0.27
CA SER A 62 13.44 0.48 -1.04
C SER A 62 13.15 -0.67 -2.01
N LYS A 63 12.46 -1.71 -1.53
CA LYS A 63 12.23 -2.96 -2.27
C LYS A 63 10.76 -3.38 -2.26
N VAL A 64 10.25 -3.81 -3.41
CA VAL A 64 8.95 -4.51 -3.48
C VAL A 64 9.14 -5.95 -2.99
N VAL A 65 8.43 -6.32 -1.92
CA VAL A 65 8.56 -7.61 -1.25
C VAL A 65 7.53 -8.61 -1.74
N LYS A 66 6.34 -8.12 -2.07
CA LYS A 66 5.26 -8.91 -2.68
C LYS A 66 4.57 -8.04 -3.71
N ASN A 67 4.27 -8.60 -4.86
CA ASN A 67 3.43 -7.93 -5.84
C ASN A 67 2.56 -8.93 -6.59
N LYS A 68 1.27 -8.65 -6.62
CA LYS A 68 0.27 -9.33 -7.45
C LYS A 68 -0.40 -8.38 -8.45
N ALA A 69 -0.06 -7.09 -8.40
CA ALA A 69 -0.56 -6.10 -9.34
C ALA A 69 0.33 -6.05 -10.59
N GLU A 70 -0.17 -5.44 -11.66
CA GLU A 70 0.55 -5.29 -12.92
C GLU A 70 1.74 -4.34 -12.79
N THR A 71 1.60 -3.25 -12.02
CA THR A 71 2.69 -2.31 -11.77
C THR A 71 3.73 -2.93 -10.85
N THR A 72 4.96 -3.11 -11.33
CA THR A 72 6.06 -3.71 -10.56
C THR A 72 7.08 -2.70 -10.06
N ASP A 73 7.10 -1.48 -10.61
CA ASP A 73 8.10 -0.49 -10.25
C ASP A 73 7.86 0.10 -8.86
N TYR A 74 8.90 0.07 -8.02
CA TYR A 74 8.85 0.58 -6.66
C TYR A 74 8.46 2.06 -6.62
N LYS A 75 9.09 2.89 -7.47
CA LYS A 75 8.90 4.34 -7.43
C LYS A 75 7.48 4.68 -7.84
N GLN A 76 6.95 4.04 -8.88
CA GLN A 76 5.57 4.23 -9.31
C GLN A 76 4.56 3.87 -8.21
N ILE A 77 4.75 2.72 -7.53
CA ILE A 77 3.86 2.31 -6.43
C ILE A 77 3.90 3.31 -5.28
N VAL A 78 5.10 3.73 -4.86
CA VAL A 78 5.25 4.69 -3.76
C VAL A 78 4.70 6.06 -4.14
N GLN A 79 4.95 6.52 -5.38
CA GLN A 79 4.44 7.80 -5.88
C GLN A 79 2.90 7.81 -5.95
N HIS A 80 2.28 6.73 -6.42
CA HIS A 80 0.82 6.58 -6.41
C HIS A 80 0.25 6.77 -5.01
N VAL A 81 0.83 6.08 -4.01
CA VAL A 81 0.40 6.21 -2.62
C VAL A 81 0.66 7.60 -2.06
N MET A 82 1.80 8.22 -2.38
CA MET A 82 2.13 9.57 -1.94
C MET A 82 1.13 10.61 -2.46
N ILE A 83 0.70 10.48 -3.72
CA ILE A 83 -0.27 11.39 -4.34
C ILE A 83 -1.67 11.16 -3.77
N LYS A 84 -2.07 9.88 -3.58
CA LYS A 84 -3.43 9.52 -3.17
C LYS A 84 -3.68 9.64 -1.66
N TYR A 85 -2.65 9.38 -0.84
CA TYR A 85 -2.71 9.39 0.63
C TYR A 85 -1.59 10.23 1.26
N PRO A 86 -1.43 11.51 0.88
CA PRO A 86 -0.27 12.32 1.25
C PRO A 86 -0.13 12.50 2.77
N ALA A 87 -1.22 12.78 3.47
CA ALA A 87 -1.19 13.01 4.92
C ALA A 87 -0.73 11.78 5.70
N GLN A 88 -1.27 10.60 5.37
CA GLN A 88 -0.94 9.33 6.03
C GLN A 88 0.51 8.92 5.71
N TYR A 89 0.91 9.07 4.46
CA TYR A 89 2.27 8.79 4.02
C TYR A 89 3.29 9.68 4.74
N ASN A 90 3.09 11.00 4.71
CA ASN A 90 4.02 11.95 5.31
C ASN A 90 4.15 11.75 6.82
N GLN A 91 3.03 11.52 7.52
CA GLN A 91 3.04 11.25 8.95
C GLN A 91 3.83 9.98 9.26
N PHE A 92 3.60 8.88 8.53
CA PHE A 92 4.31 7.64 8.74
C PHE A 92 5.80 7.73 8.45
N ILE A 93 6.19 8.44 7.37
CA ILE A 93 7.60 8.67 7.07
C ILE A 93 8.28 9.47 8.18
N LYS A 94 7.62 10.51 8.70
CA LYS A 94 8.15 11.29 9.83
C LYS A 94 8.40 10.41 11.05
N GLU A 95 7.42 9.61 11.46
CA GLU A 95 7.56 8.68 12.58
C GLU A 95 8.68 7.65 12.34
N CYS A 96 8.79 7.12 11.11
CA CYS A 96 9.84 6.17 10.76
C CYS A 96 11.24 6.80 10.75
N LYS A 97 11.37 8.09 10.41
CA LYS A 97 12.64 8.83 10.52
C LYS A 97 13.02 9.04 11.99
N GLU A 98 12.07 9.43 12.83
CA GLU A 98 12.28 9.59 14.27
C GLU A 98 12.70 8.27 14.95
N GLU A 99 12.16 7.12 14.49
CA GLU A 99 12.55 5.78 14.96
C GLU A 99 13.85 5.24 14.31
N GLY A 100 14.46 5.96 13.35
CA GLY A 100 15.65 5.50 12.62
C GLY A 100 15.40 4.31 11.68
N LEU A 101 14.13 4.10 11.27
CA LEU A 101 13.72 3.02 10.36
C LEU A 101 13.90 3.39 8.88
N ILE A 102 13.95 4.67 8.56
CA ILE A 102 14.18 5.19 7.21
C ILE A 102 15.31 6.21 7.30
N ASP A 103 16.43 5.89 6.64
CA ASP A 103 17.62 6.74 6.56
C ASP A 103 17.64 7.50 5.22
N LYS A 104 16.46 7.86 4.72
CA LYS A 104 16.38 8.83 3.62
C LYS A 104 16.69 10.18 4.25
N GLY A 105 17.96 10.56 4.12
CA GLY A 105 18.53 11.83 4.54
C GLY A 105 17.57 12.96 4.27
N ASP A 106 17.59 13.95 5.16
CA ASP A 106 16.82 15.18 5.02
C ASP A 106 16.83 15.65 3.57
N ASP A 107 15.69 15.56 2.89
CA ASP A 107 15.32 16.55 1.89
C ASP A 107 15.11 17.85 2.67
N THR A 108 16.22 18.40 3.15
CA THR A 108 16.37 19.83 3.32
C THR A 108 16.00 20.40 1.96
N PRO A 109 14.94 21.22 1.84
CA PRO A 109 14.74 21.96 0.61
C PRO A 109 15.99 22.82 0.43
N ASP A 110 16.83 22.46 -0.53
CA ASP A 110 17.97 23.26 -0.94
C ASP A 110 17.45 24.63 -1.40
N LYS A 111 17.68 25.62 -0.54
CA LYS A 111 17.67 27.09 -0.75
C LYS A 111 16.48 27.75 -1.44
#